data_AF-A0A1Q6EEL5-F1
#
_entry.id   AF-A0A1Q6EEL5-F1
#
_cell.length_a   1.000
_cell.length_b   1.000
_cell.length_c   1.000
_cell.angle_alpha   90.00
_cell.angle_beta   90.00
_cell.angle_gamma   90.00
#
_symmetry.space_group_name_H-M   'P 1'
#
loop_
_entity.id
_entity.type
_entity.pdbx_description
1 polymer ?
#
loop_
_entity_poly.entity_id
_entity_poly.type
_entity_poly.pdbx_seq_one_letter_code
_entity_poly.pdbx_strand_id
1 'polypeptide(L)'
;MYHVHFNIGSNLGDREENIRRAVASLRQLACISASIRVSAPVVSPPWGFESPNDFINVGMSLDTDLPPETLLEATQRIQQSISSASHRDATGAYIDRPIDIDIIACATTGNDGTLHNLIEITTEKLTLPHPRALQRDFVMQPLRAIDAPLYHLLTEHLY
;
A
#
# COMPACT_ATOMS: atom_id res chain seq x y z
N MET A 1 4.90 -17.36 5.06
CA MET A 1 4.54 -16.44 3.96
C MET A 1 3.63 -15.37 4.51
N TYR A 2 3.73 -14.16 3.96
CA TYR A 2 2.92 -13.01 4.32
C TYR A 2 2.03 -12.63 3.14
N HIS A 3 0.73 -12.48 3.42
CA HIS A 3 -0.21 -11.86 2.48
C HIS A 3 -0.29 -10.37 2.80
N VAL A 4 -0.04 -9.52 1.81
CA VAL A 4 0.10 -8.08 2.04
C VAL A 4 -0.77 -7.31 1.07
N HIS A 5 -1.43 -6.27 1.57
CA HIS A 5 -2.11 -5.28 0.75
C HIS A 5 -1.40 -3.93 0.83
N PHE A 6 -1.19 -3.32 -0.34
CA PHE A 6 -0.60 -2.01 -0.51
C PHE A 6 -1.60 -1.03 -1.09
N ASN A 7 -1.49 0.24 -0.70
CA ASN A 7 -2.05 1.36 -1.45
C ASN A 7 -0.93 2.08 -2.19
N ILE A 8 -1.10 2.27 -3.50
CA ILE A 8 -0.13 2.93 -4.38
C ILE A 8 -0.77 4.21 -4.91
N GLY A 9 -0.26 5.37 -4.51
CA GLY A 9 -0.81 6.68 -4.86
C GLY A 9 0.13 7.54 -5.69
N SER A 10 -0.39 8.29 -6.66
CA SER A 10 0.38 9.28 -7.41
C SER A 10 -0.47 10.50 -7.77
N ASN A 11 0.03 11.72 -7.51
CA ASN A 11 -0.64 12.96 -7.96
C ASN A 11 0.26 13.94 -8.73
N LEU A 12 1.54 13.62 -8.95
CA LEU A 12 2.49 14.49 -9.66
C LEU A 12 3.17 13.77 -10.83
N GLY A 13 3.37 14.49 -11.93
CA GLY A 13 4.03 13.97 -13.14
C GLY A 13 3.16 12.99 -13.92
N ASP A 14 3.78 12.00 -14.55
CA ASP A 14 3.07 10.92 -15.25
C ASP A 14 2.56 9.88 -14.24
N ARG A 15 1.39 10.17 -13.67
CA ARG A 15 0.78 9.40 -12.56
C ARG A 15 0.56 7.93 -12.91
N GLU A 16 0.10 7.66 -14.13
CA GLU A 16 -0.18 6.30 -14.60
C GLU A 16 1.12 5.50 -14.78
N GLU A 17 2.14 6.11 -15.40
CA GLU A 17 3.44 5.49 -15.56
C GLU A 17 4.12 5.23 -14.20
N ASN A 18 4.03 6.17 -13.27
CA ASN A 18 4.55 6.00 -11.90
C ASN A 18 3.91 4.81 -11.19
N ILE A 19 2.58 4.70 -11.24
CA ILE A 19 1.85 3.55 -10.68
C ILE A 19 2.24 2.26 -11.39
N ARG A 20 2.33 2.26 -12.73
CA ARG A 20 2.70 1.08 -13.51
C ARG A 20 4.09 0.56 -13.12
N ARG A 21 5.06 1.46 -12.96
CA ARG A 21 6.43 1.13 -12.49
C ARG A 21 6.41 0.58 -11.06
N ALA A 22 5.67 1.21 -10.15
CA ALA A 22 5.55 0.74 -8.77
C ALA A 22 4.96 -0.68 -8.70
N VAL A 23 3.85 -0.93 -9.40
CA VAL A 23 3.21 -2.25 -9.49
C VAL A 23 4.17 -3.27 -10.08
N ALA A 24 4.87 -2.93 -11.17
CA ALA A 24 5.84 -3.84 -11.79
C ALA A 24 7.00 -4.21 -10.85
N SER A 25 7.49 -3.25 -10.06
CA SER A 25 8.55 -3.50 -9.08
C SER A 25 8.06 -4.32 -7.88
N LEU A 26 6.86 -4.04 -7.35
CA LEU A 26 6.27 -4.81 -6.26
C LEU A 26 6.01 -6.27 -6.65
N ARG A 27 5.63 -6.52 -7.92
CA ARG A 27 5.50 -7.89 -8.45
C ARG A 27 6.78 -8.72 -8.33
N GLN A 28 7.95 -8.09 -8.40
CA GLN A 28 9.23 -8.79 -8.25
C GLN A 28 9.51 -9.23 -6.80
N LEU A 29 8.76 -8.71 -5.82
CA LEU A 29 8.85 -9.10 -4.42
C LEU A 29 7.94 -10.28 -4.08
N ALA A 30 7.09 -10.70 -5.02
CA ALA A 30 6.14 -11.78 -4.83
C ALA A 30 6.84 -13.15 -4.87
N CYS A 31 6.36 -14.11 -4.09
CA CYS A 31 6.85 -15.49 -4.19
C CYS A 31 6.37 -16.15 -5.50
N ILE A 32 7.02 -17.23 -5.92
CA ILE A 32 6.82 -17.87 -7.24
C ILE A 32 5.35 -18.30 -7.49
N SER A 33 4.63 -18.64 -6.43
CA SER A 33 3.22 -19.10 -6.49
C SER A 33 2.22 -18.05 -5.97
N ALA A 34 2.65 -16.79 -5.81
CA ALA A 34 1.85 -15.74 -5.19
C ALA A 34 0.60 -15.39 -6.03
N SER A 35 -0.54 -15.25 -5.35
CA SER A 35 -1.69 -14.57 -5.94
C SER A 35 -1.42 -13.07 -5.98
N ILE A 36 -1.29 -12.49 -7.16
CA ILE A 36 -1.14 -11.04 -7.33
C ILE A 36 -2.44 -10.46 -7.88
N ARG A 37 -3.02 -9.49 -7.16
CA ARG A 37 -4.20 -8.75 -7.61
C ARG A 37 -3.94 -7.25 -7.58
N VAL A 38 -4.57 -6.53 -8.50
CA VAL A 38 -4.46 -5.07 -8.63
C VAL A 38 -5.87 -4.54 -8.90
N SER A 39 -6.28 -3.52 -8.15
CA SER A 39 -7.62 -2.93 -8.29
C SER A 39 -7.73 -2.06 -9.54
N ALA A 40 -8.95 -1.69 -9.89
CA ALA A 40 -9.18 -0.50 -10.72
C ALA A 40 -8.65 0.75 -9.99
N PRO A 41 -8.22 1.80 -10.72
CA PRO A 41 -7.79 3.05 -10.13
C PRO A 41 -8.97 3.80 -9.46
N VAL A 42 -8.69 4.43 -8.33
CA VAL A 42 -9.60 5.33 -7.61
C VAL A 42 -8.99 6.73 -7.59
N VAL A 43 -9.73 7.71 -8.11
CA VAL A 43 -9.32 9.12 -8.04
C VAL A 43 -9.79 9.71 -6.71
N SER A 44 -8.92 10.44 -6.03
CA SER A 44 -9.27 11.13 -4.78
C SER A 44 -8.54 12.46 -4.64
N PRO A 45 -9.14 13.43 -3.94
CA PRO A 45 -8.38 14.59 -3.48
C PRO A 45 -7.26 14.16 -2.51
N PRO A 46 -6.25 15.02 -2.29
CA PRO A 46 -5.25 14.81 -1.25
C PRO A 46 -5.88 14.66 0.14
N TRP A 47 -5.24 13.87 0.99
CA TRP A 47 -5.70 13.66 2.37
C TRP A 47 -4.72 14.30 3.35
N GLY A 48 -5.21 15.25 4.15
CA GLY A 48 -4.41 15.94 5.18
C GLY A 48 -3.60 17.15 4.70
N PHE A 49 -3.78 17.57 3.44
CA PHE A 49 -3.28 18.84 2.89
C PHE A 49 -4.14 19.25 1.69
N GLU A 50 -3.98 20.48 1.20
CA GLU A 50 -4.68 20.99 0.02
C GLU A 50 -3.76 21.03 -1.20
N SER A 51 -4.27 20.60 -2.35
CA SER A 51 -3.59 20.72 -3.65
C SER A 51 -4.62 20.69 -4.77
N PRO A 52 -4.35 21.38 -5.91
CA PRO A 52 -5.17 21.25 -7.11
C PRO A 52 -5.01 19.90 -7.82
N ASN A 53 -4.05 19.06 -7.39
CA ASN A 53 -3.71 17.81 -8.05
C ASN A 53 -4.35 16.61 -7.33
N ASP A 54 -5.32 15.98 -7.98
CA ASP A 54 -5.91 14.72 -7.50
C ASP A 54 -4.93 13.55 -7.59
N PHE A 55 -5.01 12.65 -6.61
CA PHE A 55 -4.34 11.37 -6.63
C PHE A 55 -5.07 10.36 -7.50
N ILE A 56 -4.32 9.53 -8.21
CA ILE A 56 -4.76 8.20 -8.65
C ILE A 56 -4.22 7.22 -7.60
N ASN A 57 -5.10 6.38 -7.05
CA ASN A 57 -4.77 5.34 -6.08
C ASN A 57 -5.12 3.96 -6.64
N VAL A 58 -4.26 2.98 -6.39
CA VAL A 58 -4.49 1.58 -6.75
C VAL A 58 -4.15 0.70 -5.55
N GLY A 59 -5.06 -0.22 -5.23
CA GLY A 59 -4.81 -1.30 -4.27
C GLY A 59 -4.11 -2.46 -4.96
N MET A 60 -3.12 -3.06 -4.30
CA MET A 60 -2.44 -4.26 -4.76
C MET A 60 -2.31 -5.25 -3.62
N SER A 61 -2.67 -6.52 -3.85
CA SER A 61 -2.35 -7.61 -2.92
C SER A 61 -1.40 -8.62 -3.55
N LEU A 62 -0.48 -9.15 -2.74
CA LEU A 62 0.45 -10.21 -3.13
C LEU A 62 0.90 -11.02 -1.91
N ASP A 63 1.38 -12.23 -2.19
CA ASP A 63 2.09 -13.05 -1.21
C ASP A 63 3.61 -12.88 -1.34
N THR A 64 4.30 -12.73 -0.21
CA THR A 64 5.76 -12.58 -0.15
C THR A 64 6.35 -13.33 1.04
N ASP A 65 7.63 -13.69 0.92
CA ASP A 65 8.41 -14.24 2.04
C ASP A 65 9.17 -13.15 2.81
N LEU A 66 9.11 -11.89 2.34
CA LEU A 66 9.72 -10.76 3.02
C LEU A 66 8.97 -10.41 4.31
N PRO A 67 9.65 -10.35 5.47
CA PRO A 67 9.06 -9.81 6.69
C PRO A 67 8.63 -8.33 6.51
N PRO A 68 7.62 -7.84 7.25
CA PRO A 68 7.09 -6.49 7.07
C PRO A 68 8.11 -5.36 7.13
N GLU A 69 9.13 -5.46 8.01
CA GLU A 69 10.17 -4.44 8.11
C GLU A 69 11.08 -4.42 6.87
N THR A 70 11.46 -5.59 6.35
CA THR A 70 12.22 -5.71 5.09
C THR A 70 11.38 -5.25 3.90
N LEU A 71 10.08 -5.53 3.94
CA LEU A 71 9.13 -5.08 2.91
C LEU A 71 8.99 -3.56 2.90
N LEU A 72 8.94 -2.91 4.07
CA LEU A 72 8.96 -1.46 4.18
C LEU A 72 10.21 -0.84 3.54
N GLU A 73 11.39 -1.41 3.79
CA GLU A 73 12.62 -0.95 3.13
C GLU A 73 12.54 -1.12 1.61
N ALA A 74 11.96 -2.24 1.14
CA ALA A 74 11.79 -2.50 -0.27
C ALA A 74 10.83 -1.49 -0.93
N THR A 75 9.70 -1.16 -0.30
CA THR A 75 8.77 -0.14 -0.84
C THR A 75 9.42 1.24 -0.88
N GLN A 76 10.23 1.61 0.12
CA GLN A 76 11.02 2.85 0.14
C GLN A 76 12.03 2.90 -1.03
N ARG A 77 12.77 1.81 -1.27
CA ARG A 77 13.71 1.72 -2.41
C ARG A 77 12.98 1.81 -3.76
N ILE A 78 11.80 1.19 -3.88
CA ILE A 78 10.97 1.29 -5.10
C ILE A 78 10.56 2.74 -5.36
N GLN A 79 10.03 3.43 -4.34
CA GLN A 79 9.65 4.85 -4.47
C GLN A 79 10.84 5.70 -4.93
N GLN A 80 12.01 5.53 -4.28
CA GLN A 80 13.25 6.24 -4.63
C GLN A 80 13.72 5.96 -6.07
N SER A 81 13.51 4.73 -6.58
CA SER A 81 13.85 4.38 -7.96
C SER A 81 12.95 5.03 -9.01
N ILE A 82 11.74 5.43 -8.61
CA ILE A 82 10.77 6.13 -9.47
C ILE A 82 11.01 7.63 -9.41
N SER A 83 11.18 8.17 -8.20
CA SER A 83 11.51 9.58 -7.96
C SER A 83 12.23 9.76 -6.62
N SER A 84 13.21 10.66 -6.58
CA SER A 84 13.90 11.10 -5.36
C SER A 84 13.21 12.28 -4.66
N ALA A 85 12.05 12.73 -5.17
CA ALA A 85 11.32 13.86 -4.60
C ALA A 85 10.83 13.56 -3.18
N SER A 86 10.96 14.54 -2.28
CA SER A 86 10.45 14.43 -0.92
C SER A 86 8.91 14.43 -0.89
N HIS A 87 8.36 13.67 0.04
CA HIS A 87 6.93 13.62 0.35
C HIS A 87 6.50 14.70 1.34
N ARG A 88 7.47 15.47 1.86
CA ARG A 88 7.27 16.54 2.83
C ARG A 88 8.06 17.78 2.43
N ASP A 89 7.52 18.94 2.77
CA ASP A 89 8.22 20.21 2.65
C ASP A 89 9.21 20.44 3.83
N ALA A 90 9.84 21.62 3.86
CA ALA A 90 10.78 22.01 4.91
C ALA A 90 10.14 22.13 6.31
N THR A 91 8.82 22.25 6.39
CA THR A 91 8.06 22.31 7.66
C THR A 91 7.60 20.93 8.13
N GLY A 92 7.79 19.90 7.28
CA GLY A 92 7.32 18.54 7.53
C GLY A 92 5.87 18.30 7.09
N ALA A 93 5.20 19.26 6.46
CA ALA A 93 3.84 19.10 5.95
C ALA A 93 3.83 18.19 4.71
N TYR A 94 2.73 17.48 4.49
CA TYR A 94 2.57 16.67 3.28
C TYR A 94 2.42 17.56 2.04
N ILE A 95 3.06 17.15 0.95
CA ILE A 95 3.00 17.80 -0.36
C ILE A 95 2.69 16.79 -1.47
N ASP A 96 2.41 17.30 -2.68
CA ASP A 96 2.29 16.47 -3.88
C ASP A 96 3.52 15.60 -4.09
N ARG A 97 3.31 14.39 -4.61
CA ARG A 97 4.37 13.41 -4.79
C ARG A 97 4.20 12.59 -6.07
N PRO A 98 5.31 12.23 -6.73
CA PRO A 98 5.26 11.36 -7.89
C PRO A 98 4.76 9.95 -7.60
N ILE A 99 5.04 9.40 -6.42
CA ILE A 99 4.59 8.06 -6.02
C ILE A 99 4.60 7.93 -4.50
N ASP A 100 3.66 7.18 -3.94
CA ASP A 100 3.57 6.81 -2.53
C ASP A 100 3.16 5.34 -2.45
N ILE A 101 3.82 4.54 -1.61
CA ILE A 101 3.52 3.13 -1.42
C ILE A 101 3.38 2.86 0.07
N ASP A 102 2.13 2.71 0.51
CA ASP A 102 1.78 2.37 1.89
C ASP A 102 1.52 0.85 2.01
N ILE A 103 2.06 0.22 3.06
CA ILE A 103 1.63 -1.11 3.49
C ILE A 103 0.39 -0.92 4.36
N ILE A 104 -0.76 -1.41 3.90
CA ILE A 104 -2.05 -1.19 4.56
C ILE A 104 -2.33 -2.24 5.61
N ALA A 105 -2.20 -3.51 5.24
CA ALA A 105 -2.40 -4.64 6.14
C ALA A 105 -1.54 -5.80 5.68
N CYS A 106 -1.14 -6.62 6.64
CA CYS A 106 -0.36 -7.82 6.41
C CYS A 106 -0.96 -8.93 7.28
N ALA A 107 -1.04 -10.15 6.75
CA ALA A 107 -1.49 -11.32 7.48
C ALA A 107 -0.58 -12.52 7.20
N THR A 108 -0.55 -13.49 8.11
CA THR A 108 0.02 -14.80 7.81
C THR A 108 -0.94 -15.60 6.94
N THR A 109 -0.39 -16.37 6.01
CA THR A 109 -1.17 -17.26 5.14
C THR A 109 -0.68 -18.70 5.26
N GLY A 110 -1.62 -19.65 5.27
CA GLY A 110 -1.37 -21.08 5.23
C GLY A 110 -0.96 -21.58 3.84
N ASN A 111 -0.54 -22.85 3.75
CA ASN A 111 -0.16 -23.46 2.47
C ASN A 111 -1.35 -23.60 1.49
N ASP A 112 -2.57 -23.52 1.99
CA ASP A 112 -3.83 -23.55 1.24
C ASP A 112 -4.30 -22.14 0.81
N GLY A 113 -3.54 -21.08 1.15
CA GLY A 113 -3.90 -19.69 0.88
C GLY A 113 -4.87 -19.08 1.89
N THR A 114 -5.22 -19.80 2.95
CA THR A 114 -6.11 -19.28 4.00
C THR A 114 -5.37 -18.25 4.85
N LEU A 115 -5.94 -17.06 4.99
CA LEU A 115 -5.43 -16.02 5.89
C LEU A 115 -5.72 -16.41 7.34
N HIS A 116 -4.72 -16.31 8.22
CA HIS A 116 -4.85 -16.66 9.63
C HIS A 116 -4.93 -15.42 10.52
N ASN A 117 -3.79 -14.77 10.78
CA ASN A 117 -3.70 -13.67 11.73
C ASN A 117 -3.20 -12.42 11.03
N LEU A 118 -3.83 -11.27 11.32
CA LEU A 118 -3.23 -9.99 11.02
C LEU A 118 -1.91 -9.83 11.77
N ILE A 119 -0.96 -9.22 11.09
CA ILE A 119 0.32 -8.84 11.67
C ILE A 119 0.17 -7.46 12.30
N GLU A 120 0.28 -7.43 13.62
CA GLU A 120 0.32 -6.21 14.40
C GLU A 120 1.77 -5.79 14.66
N ILE A 121 2.10 -4.56 14.26
CA ILE A 121 3.41 -3.96 14.51
C ILE A 121 3.18 -2.54 14.98
N THR A 122 3.84 -2.14 16.05
CA THR A 122 3.90 -0.74 16.49
C THR A 122 5.34 -0.40 16.81
N THR A 123 6.03 0.22 15.85
CA THR A 123 7.39 0.75 16.01
C THR A 123 7.42 2.20 15.52
N GLU A 124 8.55 2.89 15.74
CA GLU A 124 8.76 4.25 15.20
C GLU A 124 8.73 4.30 13.66
N LYS A 125 9.05 3.19 12.99
CA LYS A 125 9.18 3.12 11.52
C LYS A 125 7.96 2.54 10.83
N LEU A 126 7.24 1.63 11.49
CA LEU A 126 6.14 0.87 10.90
C LEU A 126 5.02 0.68 11.92
N THR A 127 3.80 0.99 11.49
CA THR A 127 2.58 0.65 12.23
C THR A 127 1.68 -0.15 11.33
N LEU A 128 1.36 -1.39 11.73
CA LEU A 128 0.44 -2.28 11.02
C LEU A 128 -0.63 -2.83 11.98
N PRO A 129 -1.90 -2.95 11.52
CA PRO A 129 -2.41 -2.38 10.27
C PRO A 129 -2.28 -0.86 10.20
N HIS A 130 -2.30 -0.29 8.99
CA HIS A 130 -2.08 1.15 8.81
C HIS A 130 -3.15 1.94 9.60
N PRO A 131 -2.76 2.83 10.52
CA PRO A 131 -3.64 3.34 11.59
C PRO A 131 -4.80 4.20 11.09
N ARG A 132 -4.71 4.71 9.85
CA ARG A 132 -5.75 5.52 9.20
C ARG A 132 -6.41 4.83 8.01
N ALA A 133 -6.18 3.52 7.81
CA ALA A 133 -6.74 2.80 6.67
C ALA A 133 -8.27 2.92 6.60
N LEU A 134 -8.96 2.63 7.71
CA LEU A 134 -10.43 2.69 7.78
C LEU A 134 -11.03 4.09 7.56
N GLN A 135 -10.22 5.15 7.62
CA GLN A 135 -10.65 6.53 7.42
C GLN A 135 -10.52 6.98 5.95
N ARG A 136 -9.99 6.13 5.07
CA ARG A 136 -9.59 6.47 3.70
C ARG A 136 -10.30 5.57 2.70
N ASP A 137 -11.32 6.10 2.05
CA ASP A 137 -12.09 5.35 1.04
C ASP A 137 -11.22 4.91 -0.15
N PHE A 138 -10.26 5.74 -0.58
CA PHE A 138 -9.31 5.39 -1.65
C PHE A 138 -8.36 4.24 -1.26
N VAL A 139 -8.32 3.85 0.01
CA VAL A 139 -7.63 2.64 0.50
C VAL A 139 -8.62 1.48 0.64
N MET A 140 -9.75 1.71 1.33
CA MET A 140 -10.68 0.64 1.69
C MET A 140 -11.50 0.12 0.50
N GLN A 141 -11.84 0.97 -0.48
CA GLN A 141 -12.57 0.54 -1.67
C GLN A 141 -11.73 -0.41 -2.53
N PRO A 142 -10.46 -0.10 -2.91
CA PRO A 142 -9.58 -1.06 -3.57
C PRO A 142 -9.40 -2.37 -2.80
N LEU A 143 -9.14 -2.30 -1.50
CA LEU A 143 -8.96 -3.48 -0.65
C LEU A 143 -10.18 -4.40 -0.70
N ARG A 144 -11.38 -3.86 -0.48
CA ARG A 144 -12.64 -4.63 -0.54
C ARG A 144 -12.85 -5.27 -1.92
N ALA A 145 -12.48 -4.57 -2.98
CA ALA A 145 -12.74 -5.02 -4.35
C ALA A 145 -11.87 -6.21 -4.78
N ILE A 146 -10.64 -6.30 -4.26
CA ILE A 146 -9.68 -7.33 -4.69
C ILE A 146 -9.38 -8.38 -3.64
N ASP A 147 -9.67 -8.11 -2.37
CA ASP A 147 -9.24 -8.94 -1.25
C ASP A 147 -10.23 -8.89 -0.08
N ALA A 148 -11.39 -9.51 -0.31
CA ALA A 148 -12.47 -9.59 0.68
C ALA A 148 -12.06 -10.28 2.00
N PRO A 149 -11.25 -11.38 2.01
CA PRO A 149 -10.80 -12.00 3.25
C PRO A 149 -9.95 -11.05 4.12
N LEU A 150 -8.95 -10.37 3.54
CA LEU A 150 -8.14 -9.43 4.31
C LEU A 150 -8.93 -8.18 4.72
N TYR A 151 -9.84 -7.71 3.85
CA TYR A 151 -10.77 -6.64 4.19
C TYR A 151 -11.56 -6.98 5.45
N HIS A 152 -12.13 -8.18 5.51
CA HIS A 152 -12.93 -8.63 6.65
C HIS A 152 -12.10 -8.68 7.93
N LEU A 153 -10.95 -9.38 7.88
CA LEU A 153 -9.98 -9.44 8.98
C LEU A 153 -9.63 -8.04 9.50
N LEU A 154 -9.31 -7.10 8.60
CA LEU A 154 -8.94 -5.73 8.97
C LEU A 154 -10.09 -4.99 9.64
N THR A 155 -11.30 -5.13 9.12
CA THR A 155 -12.46 -4.43 9.68
C THR A 155 -12.92 -5.00 11.01
N GLU A 156 -12.81 -6.31 11.22
CA GLU A 156 -13.20 -6.94 12.49
C GLU A 156 -12.14 -6.74 13.58
N HIS A 157 -10.86 -6.65 13.22
CA HIS A 157 -9.78 -6.47 14.18
C HIS A 157 -9.80 -5.13 14.92
N LEU A 158 -10.47 -4.11 14.37
CA LEU A 158 -10.52 -2.77 14.94
C LEU A 158 -11.83 -2.48 15.70
N TYR A 159 -12.65 -3.51 15.95
CA TYR A 159 -13.83 -3.49 16.83
C TYR A 159 -13.71 -4.53 17.94
#